data_AF-A0A7C8MHX9-F1
#
_entry.id   AF-A0A7C8MHX9-F1
#
_cell.length_a   1.000
_cell.length_b   1.000
_cell.length_c   1.000
_cell.angle_alpha   90.00
_cell.angle_beta   90.00
_cell.angle_gamma   90.00
#
_symmetry.space_group_name_H-M   'P 1'
#
loop_
_entity.id
_entity.type
_entity.pdbx_description
1 polymer ?
#
loop_
_entity_poly.entity_id
_entity_poly.type
_entity_poly.pdbx_seq_one_letter_code
_entity_poly.pdbx_strand_id
1 'polypeptide(L)'
;MSAILSAEYLNDFISPGVECIKPIETLPAQKEGTSDPYEVTTEDQVAASLPPPPAQISLTDCLACSGCVTSAEAVLVQLQSHNEVLATLDTHRSLHPPWLAHNGTNGAVNGERHTRNGVSNGIDGHHAESKLFVASVSPQARASLAAVFSVSEAEAGNMIAQLLSGPSGVRAGGIYGSDFSWVIDTNVLREACLVAAADEVTAALSPEASNSPSATGCEDALDTNPTKPILTSACPGWICYAEKTHPYVLPHLSRLKSPQALTGILLKSVLSQRYNIPPSQIWHVTIMPCFDKKLEASRSELTTAAWLPNHDTSQNPIRDVDCVITAREVLQLASARGISFSSLPRTPLSDSERIPFPDPRLDAFLFPPTRRKNQDTVAGSSGGYLHHILQTYQSRHPGSSIVVEKGRNADVVEYSVVQGSETILKTARYYGFRNIQNLVRRLKPAKVSKLAGVRGGVSRRPGAVGAAGREGIKDYAYVEVMACPGGCTNGGGQVKVTEVEGVRAAEGIQSTNGDTVVAKPGPKEQKEWLARVDEAYFSGSDNESVDGDGDLEMQDASNNGPNGDSYDDDSINGISRAYIYDILSHWSAITGVPKQDLLYTSFRAVESDVGKKKQSDVERVAGLATSLGGGW
;
A
#
# COMPACT_ATOMS: atom_id res chain seq x y z
N MET A 1 -30.71 -22.30 -37.63
CA MET A 1 -29.72 -23.38 -37.45
C MET A 1 -28.72 -22.92 -36.42
N SER A 2 -28.62 -23.71 -35.36
CA SER A 2 -27.81 -23.49 -34.16
C SER A 2 -26.32 -23.45 -34.49
N ALA A 3 -25.61 -22.42 -34.04
CA ALA A 3 -24.19 -22.51 -33.79
C ALA A 3 -24.03 -22.46 -32.26
N ILE A 4 -23.85 -23.64 -31.68
CA ILE A 4 -23.46 -23.85 -30.30
C ILE A 4 -22.13 -23.11 -30.11
N LEU A 5 -22.15 -22.03 -29.32
CA LEU A 5 -20.94 -21.39 -28.81
C LEU A 5 -20.25 -22.39 -27.88
N SER A 6 -19.16 -23.00 -28.34
CA SER A 6 -18.31 -23.81 -27.48
C SER A 6 -17.63 -22.92 -26.44
N ALA A 7 -17.46 -23.47 -25.23
CA ALA A 7 -16.86 -22.81 -24.08
C ALA A 7 -15.36 -22.44 -24.25
N GLU A 8 -14.80 -22.63 -25.45
CA GLU A 8 -13.39 -22.41 -25.78
C GLU A 8 -13.10 -20.99 -26.34
N TYR A 9 -14.13 -20.15 -26.51
CA TYR A 9 -13.98 -18.75 -26.93
C TYR A 9 -14.18 -17.73 -25.80
N LEU A 10 -14.20 -18.17 -24.54
CA LEU A 10 -14.08 -17.32 -23.35
C LEU A 10 -12.60 -17.01 -23.05
N ASN A 11 -11.89 -16.43 -24.03
CA ASN A 11 -10.51 -16.01 -23.87
C ASN A 11 -10.46 -14.66 -23.14
N ASP A 12 -10.42 -14.72 -21.81
CA ASP A 12 -10.02 -13.62 -20.92
C ASP A 12 -8.50 -13.51 -20.82
N PHE A 13 -7.80 -13.39 -21.96
CA PHE A 13 -6.39 -13.02 -21.98
C PHE A 13 -6.08 -12.12 -23.17
N ILE A 14 -5.35 -11.04 -22.90
CA ILE A 14 -4.91 -10.05 -23.88
C ILE A 14 -3.60 -10.55 -24.48
N SER A 15 -3.52 -10.67 -25.80
CA SER A 15 -2.24 -10.78 -26.50
C SER A 15 -1.37 -9.55 -26.18
N PRO A 16 -0.09 -9.69 -25.79
CA PRO A 16 0.78 -8.54 -25.64
C PRO A 16 1.11 -8.02 -27.04
N GLY A 17 0.46 -6.93 -27.47
CA GLY A 17 0.68 -6.42 -28.80
C GLY A 17 -0.29 -5.36 -29.26
N VAL A 18 -0.20 -4.17 -28.66
CA VAL A 18 -0.01 -2.92 -29.40
C VAL A 18 0.82 -2.01 -28.51
N GLU A 19 2.10 -1.87 -28.82
CA GLU A 19 2.94 -0.84 -28.22
C GLU A 19 2.32 0.53 -28.54
N CYS A 20 1.97 1.31 -27.52
CA CYS A 20 1.64 2.71 -27.72
C CYS A 20 2.95 3.49 -27.77
N ILE A 21 3.70 3.33 -28.85
CA ILE A 21 4.85 4.19 -29.16
C ILE A 21 4.28 5.55 -29.55
N LYS A 22 4.47 6.56 -28.70
CA LYS A 22 4.55 7.94 -29.20
C LYS A 22 5.91 8.03 -29.90
N PRO A 23 5.98 8.35 -31.20
CA PRO A 23 7.27 8.51 -31.85
C PRO A 23 8.07 9.55 -31.09
N ILE A 24 9.25 9.16 -30.62
CA ILE A 24 10.26 10.10 -30.15
C ILE A 24 10.61 10.91 -31.39
N GLU A 25 10.33 12.21 -31.40
CA GLU A 25 11.01 13.12 -32.32
C GLU A 25 12.48 13.03 -31.96
N THR A 26 13.23 12.25 -32.75
CA THR A 26 14.69 12.14 -32.61
C THR A 26 15.26 13.52 -32.83
N LEU A 27 15.73 14.16 -31.76
CA LEU A 27 16.65 15.28 -31.88
C LEU A 27 17.87 14.80 -32.69
N PRO A 28 18.35 15.57 -33.67
CA PRO A 28 19.47 15.14 -34.50
C PRO A 28 20.71 14.89 -33.65
N ALA A 29 21.42 13.80 -33.96
CA ALA A 29 22.66 13.44 -33.30
C ALA A 29 23.64 14.62 -33.26
N GLN A 30 24.15 14.94 -32.07
CA GLN A 30 25.30 15.84 -31.94
C GLN A 30 26.48 15.23 -32.70
N LYS A 31 27.05 16.03 -33.61
CA LYS A 31 28.27 15.68 -34.33
C LYS A 31 29.44 15.64 -33.36
N GLU A 32 30.27 14.62 -33.51
CA GLU A 32 31.57 14.51 -32.85
C GLU A 32 32.48 15.71 -33.20
N GLY A 33 33.14 16.25 -32.17
CA GLY A 33 34.42 16.95 -32.27
C GLY A 33 34.36 18.48 -32.35
N THR A 34 34.78 19.15 -31.27
CA THR A 34 36.12 19.77 -31.17
C THR A 34 36.38 20.12 -29.70
N SER A 35 37.49 19.60 -29.16
CA SER A 35 38.00 19.86 -27.82
C SER A 35 38.43 21.31 -27.66
N ASP A 36 37.83 22.04 -26.72
CA ASP A 36 38.33 23.34 -26.26
C ASP A 36 39.29 23.11 -25.07
N PRO A 37 40.58 23.51 -25.14
CA PRO A 37 41.60 23.15 -24.16
C PRO A 37 41.56 23.97 -22.85
N TYR A 38 40.43 24.58 -22.50
CA TYR A 38 40.28 25.45 -21.31
C TYR A 38 39.00 25.20 -20.50
N GLU A 39 38.48 23.97 -20.49
CA GLU A 39 37.41 23.61 -19.56
C GLU A 39 37.99 22.91 -18.33
N VAL A 40 37.93 23.59 -17.17
CA VAL A 40 38.34 23.03 -15.88
C VAL A 40 37.22 22.12 -15.40
N THR A 41 37.40 20.81 -15.53
CA THR A 41 36.51 19.80 -14.96
C THR A 41 36.75 19.68 -13.45
N THR A 42 35.72 19.91 -12.64
CA THR A 42 35.70 19.51 -11.23
C THR A 42 35.53 17.99 -11.12
N GLU A 43 36.11 17.41 -10.07
CA GLU A 43 36.36 15.96 -9.88
C GLU A 43 35.10 15.06 -9.89
N ASP A 44 33.89 15.64 -9.91
CA ASP A 44 32.60 14.93 -9.93
C ASP A 44 32.23 14.28 -11.28
N GLN A 45 32.91 14.61 -12.39
CA GLN A 45 32.56 14.06 -13.70
C GLN A 45 33.21 12.70 -14.05
N VAL A 46 34.22 12.25 -13.30
CA VAL A 46 34.92 10.99 -13.63
C VAL A 46 34.25 9.74 -13.01
N ALA A 47 33.51 9.92 -11.91
CA ALA A 47 32.81 8.82 -11.22
C ALA A 47 31.55 8.31 -11.97
N ALA A 48 31.11 8.98 -13.03
CA ALA A 48 29.92 8.62 -13.81
C ALA A 48 30.19 7.72 -15.03
N SER A 49 31.38 7.13 -15.15
CA SER A 49 31.79 6.43 -16.39
C SER A 49 31.34 4.97 -16.52
N LEU A 50 30.67 4.38 -15.52
CA LEU A 50 30.01 3.08 -15.67
C LEU A 50 28.65 3.07 -14.95
N PRO A 51 27.52 3.19 -15.68
CA PRO A 51 26.23 2.93 -15.10
C PRO A 51 26.11 1.43 -14.75
N PRO A 52 25.55 1.06 -13.59
CA PRO A 52 25.10 -0.31 -13.37
C PRO A 52 24.08 -0.68 -14.46
N PRO A 53 24.00 -1.96 -14.87
CA PRO A 53 23.08 -2.36 -15.92
C PRO A 53 21.65 -1.93 -15.56
N PRO A 54 20.92 -1.24 -16.45
CA PRO A 54 19.60 -0.74 -16.14
C PRO A 54 18.67 -1.93 -15.90
N ALA A 55 18.14 -2.06 -14.69
CA ALA A 55 16.96 -2.86 -14.45
C ALA A 55 15.80 -2.17 -15.20
N GLN A 56 15.46 -2.71 -16.37
CA GLN A 56 14.35 -2.21 -17.17
C GLN A 56 13.04 -2.61 -16.49
N ILE A 57 12.39 -1.65 -15.83
CA ILE A 57 10.98 -1.80 -15.47
C ILE A 57 10.21 -1.77 -16.79
N SER A 58 9.77 -2.94 -17.24
CA SER A 58 8.92 -3.03 -18.41
C SER A 58 7.54 -2.48 -18.04
N LEU A 59 6.84 -1.83 -18.98
CA LEU A 59 5.45 -1.40 -18.75
C LEU A 59 4.55 -2.59 -18.34
N THR A 60 4.95 -3.83 -18.65
CA THR A 60 4.30 -5.06 -18.18
C THR A 60 4.42 -5.34 -16.68
N ASP A 61 5.39 -4.73 -15.98
CA ASP A 61 5.56 -4.85 -14.52
C ASP A 61 4.53 -4.01 -13.75
N CYS A 62 4.06 -2.91 -14.34
CA CYS A 62 2.95 -2.12 -13.83
C CYS A 62 1.68 -2.56 -14.57
N LEU A 63 0.84 -3.38 -13.94
CA LEU A 63 -0.46 -3.77 -14.49
C LEU A 63 -1.39 -2.55 -14.78
N ALA A 64 -0.97 -1.32 -14.44
CA ALA A 64 -1.56 -0.06 -14.90
C ALA A 64 -1.16 0.33 -16.35
N CYS A 65 -1.18 -0.63 -17.28
CA CYS A 65 -1.05 -0.47 -18.74
C CYS A 65 -2.20 0.34 -19.39
N SER A 66 -2.68 1.40 -18.75
CA SER A 66 -3.56 2.43 -19.35
C SER A 66 -2.83 3.75 -19.63
N GLY A 67 -1.49 3.73 -19.69
CA GLY A 67 -0.69 4.95 -19.91
C GLY A 67 -0.81 5.95 -18.74
N CYS A 68 -1.10 5.46 -17.54
CA CYS A 68 -1.32 6.32 -16.38
C CYS A 68 -0.02 6.73 -15.70
N VAL A 69 1.08 5.99 -15.87
CA VAL A 69 2.38 6.34 -15.28
C VAL A 69 3.14 7.26 -16.24
N THR A 70 3.53 8.43 -15.77
CA THR A 70 4.35 9.41 -16.50
C THR A 70 5.84 9.06 -16.41
N SER A 71 6.67 9.66 -17.27
CA SER A 71 8.13 9.45 -17.21
C SER A 71 8.73 9.85 -15.86
N ALA A 72 8.22 10.93 -15.23
CA ALA A 72 8.66 11.35 -13.90
C ALA A 72 8.29 10.32 -12.83
N GLU A 73 7.09 9.76 -12.91
CA GLU A 73 6.65 8.70 -12.00
C GLU A 73 7.42 7.40 -12.19
N ALA A 74 7.81 7.07 -13.42
CA ALA A 74 8.70 5.93 -13.67
C ALA A 74 10.06 6.12 -12.99
N VAL A 75 10.61 7.33 -12.99
CA VAL A 75 11.83 7.66 -12.23
C VAL A 75 11.60 7.51 -10.73
N LEU A 76 10.49 8.01 -10.18
CA LEU A 76 10.17 7.84 -8.74
C LEU A 76 10.07 6.37 -8.31
N VAL A 77 9.53 5.52 -9.19
CA VAL A 77 9.46 4.06 -8.97
C VAL A 77 10.86 3.43 -9.01
N GLN A 78 11.78 3.94 -9.83
CA GLN A 78 13.15 3.43 -9.92
C GLN A 78 14.03 3.87 -8.74
N LEU A 79 13.86 5.12 -8.27
CA LEU A 79 14.60 5.66 -7.13
C LEU A 79 14.34 4.88 -5.84
N GLN A 80 13.14 4.32 -5.69
CA GLN A 80 12.82 3.42 -4.58
C GLN A 80 13.19 1.99 -4.97
N SER A 81 14.27 1.44 -4.44
CA SER A 81 14.74 0.10 -4.80
C SER A 81 15.58 -0.55 -3.69
N HIS A 82 15.92 -1.83 -3.86
CA HIS A 82 16.86 -2.49 -2.95
C HIS A 82 18.23 -1.80 -2.89
N ASN A 83 18.68 -1.16 -3.98
CA ASN A 83 19.92 -0.39 -3.99
C ASN A 83 19.82 0.85 -3.09
N GLU A 84 18.68 1.53 -3.09
CA GLU A 84 18.43 2.67 -2.18
C GLU A 84 18.46 2.23 -0.72
N VAL A 85 17.93 1.03 -0.44
CA VAL A 85 18.00 0.44 0.91
C VAL A 85 19.44 0.20 1.33
N LEU A 86 20.24 -0.43 0.47
CA LEU A 86 21.66 -0.69 0.76
C LEU A 86 22.44 0.60 0.91
N ALA A 87 22.27 1.54 -0.03
CA ALA A 87 22.93 2.84 0.01
C ALA A 87 22.61 3.60 1.30
N THR A 88 21.35 3.61 1.73
CA THR A 88 20.96 4.29 2.98
C THR A 88 21.57 3.63 4.20
N LEU A 89 21.52 2.28 4.29
CA LEU A 89 22.12 1.51 5.39
C LEU A 89 23.64 1.66 5.45
N ASP A 90 24.30 1.79 4.30
CA ASP A 90 25.75 1.97 4.20
C ASP A 90 26.19 3.42 4.40
N THR A 91 25.28 4.38 4.27
CA THR A 91 25.54 5.81 4.51
C THR A 91 25.27 6.22 5.95
N HIS A 92 24.28 5.62 6.61
CA HIS A 92 23.81 6.06 7.93
C HIS A 92 23.95 4.95 8.97
N ARG A 93 24.41 5.31 10.17
CA ARG A 93 24.49 4.39 11.32
C ARG A 93 23.11 4.14 11.92
N SER A 94 22.87 2.95 12.45
CA SER A 94 21.69 2.68 13.28
C SER A 94 21.67 3.63 14.49
N LEU A 95 20.57 4.37 14.65
CA LEU A 95 20.32 5.19 15.82
C LEU A 95 19.93 4.27 16.99
N HIS A 96 20.71 4.29 18.06
CA HIS A 96 20.32 3.62 19.29
C HIS A 96 19.15 4.35 19.95
N PRO A 97 18.02 3.66 20.21
CA PRO A 97 16.86 4.30 20.79
C PRO A 97 17.15 4.90 22.18
N PRO A 98 16.77 6.16 22.43
CA PRO A 98 17.16 6.87 23.66
C PRO A 98 16.58 6.25 24.94
N TRP A 99 15.46 5.53 24.84
CA TRP A 99 14.82 4.86 25.98
C TRP A 99 15.52 3.57 26.42
N LEU A 100 16.53 3.08 25.69
CA LEU A 100 17.32 1.91 26.08
C LEU A 100 18.56 2.25 26.92
N ALA A 101 18.88 3.53 27.13
CA ALA A 101 20.05 3.92 27.91
C ALA A 101 19.82 3.62 29.41
N HIS A 102 20.55 2.62 29.94
CA HIS A 102 20.47 2.07 31.31
C HIS A 102 20.67 3.04 32.49
N ASN A 103 20.78 4.36 32.27
CA ASN A 103 20.85 5.40 33.31
C ASN A 103 19.95 6.62 33.02
N GLY A 104 19.13 6.58 31.97
CA GLY A 104 18.07 7.55 31.76
C GLY A 104 16.84 7.12 32.54
N THR A 105 16.31 7.98 33.39
CA THR A 105 15.01 7.77 34.04
C THR A 105 14.00 7.26 33.01
N ASN A 106 13.39 6.09 33.27
CA ASN A 106 12.16 5.64 32.62
C ASN A 106 11.33 6.87 32.28
N GLY A 107 11.10 7.12 30.98
CA GLY A 107 10.56 8.35 30.43
C GLY A 107 9.71 9.10 31.45
N ALA A 108 10.32 10.09 32.11
CA ALA A 108 9.61 10.96 33.03
C ALA A 108 8.65 11.78 32.17
N VAL A 109 7.43 11.26 32.09
CA VAL A 109 6.13 11.94 31.99
C VAL A 109 6.29 13.45 31.79
N ASN A 110 5.94 13.94 30.59
CA ASN A 110 5.66 15.36 30.40
C ASN A 110 4.39 15.71 31.18
N GLY A 111 4.62 16.06 32.44
CA GLY A 111 3.70 16.68 33.36
C GLY A 111 4.44 17.63 34.30
N GLU A 112 5.62 18.15 33.95
CA GLU A 112 6.21 19.26 34.69
C GLU A 112 7.25 20.03 33.87
N ARG A 113 7.12 21.34 33.94
CA ARG A 113 7.87 22.38 33.24
C ARG A 113 9.28 22.47 33.82
N HIS A 114 10.19 21.55 33.48
CA HIS A 114 11.59 21.68 33.83
C HIS A 114 12.53 21.65 32.63
N THR A 115 13.13 22.82 32.41
CA THR A 115 14.21 23.16 31.51
C THR A 115 15.47 22.33 31.81
N ARG A 116 15.57 21.14 31.23
CA ARG A 116 16.80 20.44 30.80
C ARG A 116 16.42 19.06 30.25
N ASN A 117 15.70 19.06 29.12
CA ASN A 117 15.65 17.88 28.28
C ASN A 117 17.06 17.71 27.72
N GLY A 118 17.79 16.74 28.26
CA GLY A 118 19.02 16.27 27.65
C GLY A 118 18.68 15.89 26.22
N VAL A 119 19.20 16.67 25.28
CA VAL A 119 19.17 16.33 23.87
C VAL A 119 19.87 14.98 23.81
N SER A 120 19.14 13.90 23.50
CA SER A 120 19.77 12.73 22.92
C SER A 120 20.18 13.09 21.49
N ASN A 121 21.03 14.12 21.38
CA ASN A 121 21.98 14.18 20.30
C ASN A 121 22.77 12.90 20.45
N GLY A 122 22.87 12.13 19.36
CA GLY A 122 23.82 11.05 19.28
C GLY A 122 25.13 11.47 19.96
N ILE A 123 25.68 10.57 20.73
CA ILE A 123 27.07 10.69 21.16
C ILE A 123 27.84 10.98 19.86
N ASP A 124 28.53 12.13 19.86
CA ASP A 124 29.29 12.75 18.76
C ASP A 124 28.55 13.91 18.07
N GLY A 125 28.98 15.14 18.38
CA GLY A 125 28.41 16.42 17.94
C GLY A 125 28.52 16.75 16.44
N HIS A 126 28.18 15.80 15.58
CA HIS A 126 27.92 16.01 14.17
C HIS A 126 26.39 16.01 13.94
N HIS A 127 25.87 17.12 13.44
CA HIS A 127 24.44 17.38 13.28
C HIS A 127 23.72 16.55 12.18
N ALA A 128 24.34 15.51 11.65
CA ALA A 128 23.76 14.56 10.71
C ALA A 128 24.52 13.23 10.84
N GLU A 129 23.84 12.07 10.88
CA GLU A 129 24.29 10.79 10.27
C GLU A 129 23.57 9.53 10.77
N SER A 130 22.94 9.51 11.96
CA SER A 130 22.26 8.29 12.43
C SER A 130 20.77 8.25 12.09
N LYS A 131 20.25 7.07 11.73
CA LYS A 131 18.85 6.82 11.42
C LYS A 131 18.32 5.62 12.19
N LEU A 132 17.08 5.73 12.67
CA LEU A 132 16.30 4.60 13.17
C LEU A 132 15.61 3.95 11.97
N PHE A 133 16.06 2.75 11.61
CA PHE A 133 15.55 1.99 10.48
C PHE A 133 14.37 1.11 10.92
N VAL A 134 13.26 1.22 10.21
CA VAL A 134 12.04 0.44 10.47
C VAL A 134 11.52 -0.13 9.16
N ALA A 135 11.11 -1.39 9.17
CA ALA A 135 10.47 -2.03 8.02
C ALA A 135 9.03 -2.39 8.34
N SER A 136 8.15 -2.36 7.35
CA SER A 136 6.84 -2.97 7.40
C SER A 136 6.59 -3.89 6.22
N VAL A 137 5.84 -4.97 6.42
CA VAL A 137 5.70 -6.06 5.44
C VAL A 137 4.23 -6.33 5.17
N SER A 138 3.87 -6.42 3.90
CA SER A 138 2.55 -6.87 3.47
C SER A 138 2.39 -8.38 3.55
N PRO A 139 1.19 -8.89 3.93
CA PRO A 139 0.91 -10.33 3.90
C PRO A 139 1.01 -10.91 2.49
N GLN A 140 0.69 -10.13 1.44
CA GLN A 140 0.78 -10.63 0.06
C GLN A 140 2.23 -10.80 -0.41
N ALA A 141 3.15 -9.94 0.02
CA ALA A 141 4.57 -10.11 -0.29
C ALA A 141 5.14 -11.34 0.43
N ARG A 142 4.76 -11.57 1.70
CA ARG A 142 5.10 -12.80 2.43
C ARG A 142 4.56 -14.04 1.74
N ALA A 143 3.29 -14.04 1.35
CA ALA A 143 2.67 -15.13 0.62
C ALA A 143 3.38 -15.44 -0.71
N SER A 144 3.83 -14.41 -1.44
CA SER A 144 4.62 -14.61 -2.66
C SER A 144 5.93 -15.34 -2.36
N LEU A 145 6.67 -14.92 -1.33
CA LEU A 145 7.94 -15.55 -0.95
C LEU A 145 7.72 -16.96 -0.39
N ALA A 146 6.68 -17.14 0.43
CA ALA A 146 6.24 -18.45 0.93
C ALA A 146 5.99 -19.44 -0.21
N ALA A 147 5.24 -19.04 -1.24
CA ALA A 147 5.00 -19.86 -2.42
C ALA A 147 6.29 -20.16 -3.23
N VAL A 148 7.22 -19.19 -3.32
CA VAL A 148 8.52 -19.38 -3.98
C VAL A 148 9.35 -20.42 -3.25
N PHE A 149 9.45 -20.35 -1.93
CA PHE A 149 10.32 -21.24 -1.15
C PHE A 149 9.62 -22.51 -0.64
N SER A 150 8.32 -22.66 -0.91
CA SER A 150 7.50 -23.76 -0.40
C SER A 150 7.59 -23.87 1.12
N VAL A 151 7.42 -22.73 1.79
CA VAL A 151 7.32 -22.58 3.25
C VAL A 151 5.99 -21.94 3.60
N SER A 152 5.61 -21.95 4.88
CA SER A 152 4.42 -21.23 5.35
C SER A 152 4.61 -19.70 5.30
N GLU A 153 3.49 -18.96 5.32
CA GLU A 153 3.51 -17.49 5.36
C GLU A 153 4.26 -16.94 6.59
N ALA A 154 4.10 -17.61 7.72
CA ALA A 154 4.78 -17.27 8.97
C ALA A 154 6.30 -17.49 8.87
N GLU A 155 6.74 -18.64 8.35
CA GLU A 155 8.16 -18.91 8.11
C GLU A 155 8.77 -17.90 7.14
N ALA A 156 8.08 -17.56 6.04
CA ALA A 156 8.55 -16.53 5.12
C ALA A 156 8.65 -15.16 5.80
N GLY A 157 7.69 -14.80 6.67
CA GLY A 157 7.77 -13.60 7.50
C GLY A 157 8.98 -13.60 8.43
N ASN A 158 9.29 -14.74 9.05
CA ASN A 158 10.47 -14.89 9.91
C ASN A 158 11.76 -14.77 9.11
N MET A 159 11.86 -15.37 7.91
CA MET A 159 13.01 -15.21 7.03
C MET A 159 13.24 -13.74 6.63
N ILE A 160 12.17 -12.98 6.37
CA ILE A 160 12.28 -11.53 6.14
C ILE A 160 12.80 -10.80 7.38
N ALA A 161 12.28 -11.13 8.58
CA ALA A 161 12.76 -10.52 9.82
C ALA A 161 14.24 -10.84 10.09
N GLN A 162 14.67 -12.07 9.84
CA GLN A 162 16.06 -12.50 9.94
C GLN A 162 16.95 -11.78 8.91
N LEU A 163 16.46 -11.55 7.69
CA LEU A 163 17.17 -10.77 6.69
C LEU A 163 17.39 -9.33 7.17
N LEU A 164 16.36 -8.68 7.69
CA LEU A 164 16.39 -7.22 7.95
C LEU A 164 17.01 -6.87 9.32
N SER A 165 16.80 -7.72 10.33
CA SER A 165 17.15 -7.43 11.72
C SER A 165 18.08 -8.48 12.33
N GLY A 166 18.17 -9.68 11.74
CA GLY A 166 18.95 -10.78 12.29
C GLY A 166 20.46 -10.59 12.18
N PRO A 167 21.25 -11.32 12.99
CA PRO A 167 22.71 -11.21 13.01
C PRO A 167 23.36 -11.63 11.69
N SER A 168 22.75 -12.57 10.96
CA SER A 168 23.18 -13.01 9.63
C SER A 168 22.49 -12.25 8.48
N GLY A 169 21.74 -11.20 8.81
CA GLY A 169 21.00 -10.38 7.85
C GLY A 169 21.84 -9.29 7.20
N VAL A 170 21.17 -8.25 6.70
CA VAL A 170 21.75 -7.13 5.94
C VAL A 170 22.90 -6.41 6.67
N ARG A 171 22.93 -6.46 8.00
CA ARG A 171 24.02 -5.91 8.82
C ARG A 171 25.34 -6.64 8.67
N ALA A 172 25.34 -7.94 8.38
CA ALA A 172 26.56 -8.75 8.31
C ALA A 172 27.52 -8.28 7.20
N GLY A 173 26.99 -7.66 6.15
CA GLY A 173 27.76 -7.11 5.04
C GLY A 173 27.70 -5.59 4.91
N GLY A 174 27.17 -4.87 5.91
CA GLY A 174 27.00 -3.41 5.88
C GLY A 174 28.19 -2.63 6.43
N ILE A 175 28.47 -1.45 5.87
CA ILE A 175 29.63 -0.62 6.26
C ILE A 175 29.59 -0.28 7.76
N TYR A 176 28.41 0.07 8.27
CA TYR A 176 28.19 0.42 9.67
C TYR A 176 27.57 -0.70 10.50
N GLY A 177 27.30 -1.86 9.89
CA GLY A 177 26.51 -2.92 10.53
C GLY A 177 25.07 -2.51 10.83
N SER A 178 24.54 -1.51 10.11
CA SER A 178 23.17 -1.03 10.27
C SER A 178 22.14 -2.09 9.89
N ASP A 179 21.01 -2.06 10.58
CA ASP A 179 19.91 -3.03 10.53
C ASP A 179 18.59 -2.33 10.79
N PHE A 180 17.50 -3.07 10.63
CA PHE A 180 16.18 -2.60 11.01
C PHE A 180 15.88 -2.95 12.47
N SER A 181 15.54 -1.94 13.27
CA SER A 181 15.15 -2.15 14.67
C SER A 181 13.82 -2.91 14.79
N TRP A 182 12.94 -2.75 13.79
CA TRP A 182 11.61 -3.36 13.76
C TRP A 182 11.23 -3.83 12.36
N VAL A 183 10.54 -4.97 12.31
CA VAL A 183 9.86 -5.49 11.13
C VAL A 183 8.39 -5.70 11.49
N ILE A 184 7.52 -4.80 11.02
CA ILE A 184 6.12 -4.72 11.42
C ILE A 184 5.23 -5.39 10.36
N ASP A 185 4.28 -6.20 10.81
CA ASP A 185 3.25 -6.74 9.92
C ASP A 185 2.17 -5.68 9.66
N THR A 186 1.99 -5.29 8.39
CA THR A 186 0.95 -4.29 8.04
C THR A 186 -0.48 -4.79 8.31
N ASN A 187 -0.69 -6.08 8.59
CA ASN A 187 -1.98 -6.60 9.06
C ASN A 187 -2.48 -5.89 10.33
N VAL A 188 -1.59 -5.46 11.23
CA VAL A 188 -2.01 -4.80 12.47
C VAL A 188 -2.70 -3.46 12.19
N LEU A 189 -2.14 -2.64 11.29
CA LEU A 189 -2.78 -1.39 10.84
C LEU A 189 -3.93 -1.65 9.85
N ARG A 190 -3.95 -2.80 9.17
CA ARG A 190 -5.09 -3.19 8.34
C ARG A 190 -6.36 -3.35 9.18
N GLU A 191 -6.29 -3.89 10.39
CA GLU A 191 -7.46 -3.97 11.29
C GLU A 191 -8.06 -2.58 11.57
N ALA A 192 -7.20 -1.59 11.84
CA ALA A 192 -7.64 -0.20 12.00
C ALA A 192 -8.32 0.36 10.74
N CYS A 193 -7.77 0.07 9.56
CA CYS A 193 -8.38 0.44 8.29
C CYS A 193 -9.76 -0.21 8.08
N LEU A 194 -9.93 -1.47 8.46
CA LEU A 194 -11.18 -2.21 8.27
C LEU A 194 -12.31 -1.60 9.11
N VAL A 195 -12.03 -1.34 10.39
CA VAL A 195 -12.98 -0.68 11.28
C VAL A 195 -13.31 0.73 10.78
N ALA A 196 -12.29 1.51 10.43
CA ALA A 196 -12.49 2.88 9.92
C ALA A 196 -13.29 2.92 8.61
N ALA A 197 -13.09 1.95 7.69
CA ALA A 197 -13.85 1.87 6.45
C ALA A 197 -15.33 1.55 6.70
N ALA A 198 -15.64 0.66 7.64
CA ALA A 198 -17.02 0.36 8.02
C ALA A 198 -17.71 1.58 8.65
N ASP A 199 -16.98 2.37 9.43
CA ASP A 199 -17.49 3.59 10.03
C ASP A 199 -17.64 4.73 9.00
N GLU A 200 -16.72 4.87 8.04
CA GLU A 200 -16.86 5.81 6.91
C GLU A 200 -18.10 5.52 6.08
N VAL A 201 -18.36 4.24 5.76
CA VAL A 201 -19.60 3.82 5.09
C VAL A 201 -20.80 4.15 5.96
N THR A 202 -20.79 3.80 7.24
CA THR A 202 -21.89 4.09 8.17
C THR A 202 -22.21 5.59 8.22
N ALA A 203 -21.18 6.43 8.33
CA ALA A 203 -21.32 7.89 8.36
C ALA A 203 -21.90 8.43 7.05
N ALA A 204 -21.43 7.96 5.90
CA ALA A 204 -21.94 8.38 4.59
C ALA A 204 -23.35 7.84 4.28
N LEU A 205 -23.78 6.74 4.92
CA LEU A 205 -25.14 6.23 4.79
C LEU A 205 -26.15 6.92 5.73
N SER A 206 -25.69 7.68 6.73
CA SER A 206 -26.57 8.31 7.72
C SER A 206 -27.50 9.36 7.10
N PRO A 207 -28.71 9.59 7.65
CA PRO A 207 -29.63 10.61 7.15
C PRO A 207 -29.02 12.03 7.20
N GLU A 208 -28.17 12.28 8.19
CA GLU A 208 -27.51 13.57 8.45
C GLU A 208 -26.49 13.94 7.36
N ALA A 209 -25.90 12.94 6.68
CA ALA A 209 -24.97 13.17 5.58
C ALA A 209 -25.61 13.89 4.38
N SER A 210 -26.93 13.77 4.21
CA SER A 210 -27.67 14.40 3.11
C SER A 210 -27.93 15.90 3.29
N ASN A 211 -27.76 16.42 4.51
CA ASN A 211 -28.01 17.82 4.86
C ASN A 211 -26.75 18.70 4.87
N SER A 212 -25.55 18.13 4.69
CA SER A 212 -24.34 18.93 4.53
C SER A 212 -24.29 19.45 3.10
N PRO A 213 -24.34 20.78 2.86
CA PRO A 213 -24.22 21.30 1.50
C PRO A 213 -22.86 20.90 0.95
N SER A 214 -22.83 20.14 -0.15
CA SER A 214 -21.64 20.04 -0.99
C SER A 214 -21.38 21.44 -1.55
N ALA A 215 -20.66 22.27 -0.81
CA ALA A 215 -20.27 23.58 -1.28
C ALA A 215 -19.45 23.36 -2.56
N THR A 216 -20.01 23.80 -3.70
CA THR A 216 -19.30 23.82 -4.97
C THR A 216 -17.99 24.59 -4.78
N GLY A 217 -16.86 23.87 -4.80
CA GLY A 217 -15.52 24.43 -4.52
C GLY A 217 -14.81 23.90 -3.27
N CYS A 218 -15.43 22.98 -2.50
CA CYS A 218 -14.83 22.38 -1.29
C CYS A 218 -14.65 20.85 -1.38
N GLU A 219 -14.62 20.30 -2.60
CA GLU A 219 -14.53 18.84 -2.87
C GLU A 219 -13.23 18.17 -2.36
N ASP A 220 -12.27 18.98 -1.91
CA ASP A 220 -10.95 18.58 -1.43
C ASP A 220 -10.80 18.67 0.12
N ALA A 221 -11.83 19.10 0.85
CA ALA A 221 -11.75 19.22 2.31
C ALA A 221 -11.85 17.85 3.01
N LEU A 222 -10.94 17.60 3.96
CA LEU A 222 -10.89 16.37 4.80
C LEU A 222 -12.21 16.09 5.56
N ASP A 223 -13.05 17.11 5.75
CA ASP A 223 -14.29 17.04 6.52
C ASP A 223 -15.52 16.63 5.69
N THR A 224 -15.35 16.32 4.39
CA THR A 224 -16.47 15.94 3.51
C THR A 224 -16.56 14.43 3.36
N ASN A 225 -17.74 13.87 3.71
CA ASN A 225 -18.02 12.45 3.51
C ASN A 225 -18.02 12.08 2.02
N PRO A 226 -17.47 10.92 1.62
CA PRO A 226 -17.53 10.48 0.23
C PRO A 226 -18.97 10.30 -0.28
N THR A 227 -19.18 10.59 -1.56
CA THR A 227 -20.48 10.41 -2.24
C THR A 227 -20.70 8.94 -2.60
N LYS A 228 -21.94 8.44 -2.43
CA LYS A 228 -22.28 7.05 -2.80
C LYS A 228 -22.26 6.84 -4.33
N PRO A 229 -21.77 5.69 -4.81
CA PRO A 229 -21.12 4.62 -4.04
C PRO A 229 -19.73 5.03 -3.57
N ILE A 230 -19.34 4.66 -2.35
CA ILE A 230 -17.98 4.86 -1.84
C ILE A 230 -17.06 3.83 -2.50
N LEU A 231 -15.93 4.27 -3.05
CA LEU A 231 -14.97 3.43 -3.77
C LEU A 231 -13.69 3.31 -2.94
N THR A 232 -13.17 2.09 -2.78
CA THR A 232 -11.93 1.85 -2.03
C THR A 232 -10.76 2.69 -2.54
N SER A 233 -9.91 3.13 -1.61
CA SER A 233 -8.70 3.92 -1.87
C SER A 233 -7.37 3.18 -1.66
N ALA A 234 -7.41 1.98 -1.06
CA ALA A 234 -6.20 1.24 -0.69
C ALA A 234 -5.35 0.75 -1.88
N CYS A 235 -5.89 0.77 -3.11
CA CYS A 235 -5.22 0.34 -4.34
C CYS A 235 -4.64 1.54 -5.13
N PRO A 236 -3.32 1.77 -5.13
CA PRO A 236 -2.74 2.96 -5.74
C PRO A 236 -2.90 3.00 -7.27
N GLY A 237 -2.82 1.85 -7.95
CA GLY A 237 -3.06 1.79 -9.40
C GLY A 237 -4.47 2.24 -9.79
N TRP A 238 -5.47 1.99 -8.94
CA TRP A 238 -6.82 2.51 -9.10
C TRP A 238 -6.88 4.02 -8.85
N ILE A 239 -6.27 4.50 -7.77
CA ILE A 239 -6.21 5.94 -7.44
C ILE A 239 -5.56 6.73 -8.58
N CYS A 240 -4.38 6.32 -9.04
CA CYS A 240 -3.67 6.98 -10.15
C CYS A 240 -4.51 7.02 -11.43
N TYR A 241 -5.27 5.95 -11.71
CA TYR A 241 -6.20 5.92 -12.85
C TYR A 241 -7.35 6.91 -12.67
N ALA A 242 -8.00 6.92 -11.50
CA ALA A 242 -9.13 7.80 -11.21
C ALA A 242 -8.73 9.28 -11.31
N GLU A 243 -7.63 9.67 -10.67
CA GLU A 243 -7.14 11.06 -10.64
C GLU A 243 -6.79 11.62 -12.02
N LYS A 244 -6.17 10.81 -12.87
CA LYS A 244 -5.67 11.26 -14.18
C LYS A 244 -6.73 11.20 -15.27
N THR A 245 -7.66 10.25 -15.19
CA THR A 245 -8.54 9.93 -16.32
C THR A 245 -10.00 10.23 -16.04
N HIS A 246 -10.44 10.22 -14.78
CA HIS A 246 -11.84 10.42 -14.41
C HIS A 246 -12.02 11.25 -13.13
N PRO A 247 -11.74 12.57 -13.15
CA PRO A 247 -11.87 13.44 -11.96
C PRO A 247 -13.25 13.43 -11.31
N TYR A 248 -14.31 13.16 -12.07
CA TYR A 248 -15.68 13.03 -11.56
C TYR A 248 -15.89 11.83 -10.62
N VAL A 249 -14.92 10.93 -10.52
CA VAL A 249 -14.93 9.80 -9.60
C VAL A 249 -14.32 10.18 -8.24
N LEU A 250 -13.53 11.24 -8.15
CA LEU A 250 -12.82 11.60 -6.91
C LEU A 250 -13.74 11.83 -5.70
N PRO A 251 -14.94 12.45 -5.84
CA PRO A 251 -15.86 12.57 -4.72
C PRO A 251 -16.37 11.24 -4.16
N HIS A 252 -16.26 10.15 -4.93
CA HIS A 252 -16.65 8.81 -4.52
C HIS A 252 -15.53 8.04 -3.81
N LEU A 253 -14.28 8.50 -3.86
CA LEU A 253 -13.17 7.78 -3.22
C LEU A 253 -13.25 7.87 -1.69
N SER A 254 -13.12 6.72 -1.04
CA SER A 254 -12.88 6.61 0.41
C SER A 254 -11.66 7.45 0.77
N ARG A 255 -11.77 8.33 1.76
CA ARG A 255 -10.67 9.19 2.21
C ARG A 255 -9.66 8.46 3.09
N LEU A 256 -9.95 7.21 3.44
CA LEU A 256 -9.10 6.42 4.31
C LEU A 256 -7.72 6.18 3.67
N LYS A 257 -6.67 6.39 4.46
CA LYS A 257 -5.29 6.05 4.07
C LYS A 257 -5.09 4.52 4.06
N SER A 258 -4.17 4.03 3.22
CA SER A 258 -3.90 2.60 3.15
C SER A 258 -3.08 2.11 4.37
N PRO A 259 -3.02 0.78 4.63
CA PRO A 259 -2.23 0.24 5.74
C PRO A 259 -0.74 0.61 5.66
N GLN A 260 -0.18 0.77 4.44
CA GLN A 260 1.17 1.29 4.23
C GLN A 260 1.32 2.69 4.83
N ALA A 261 0.42 3.60 4.46
CA ALA A 261 0.47 4.99 4.87
C ALA A 261 0.22 5.12 6.38
N LEU A 262 -0.78 4.42 6.94
CA LEU A 262 -1.05 4.45 8.38
C LEU A 262 0.13 3.94 9.21
N THR A 263 0.84 2.92 8.75
CA THR A 263 2.02 2.40 9.46
C THR A 263 3.12 3.46 9.52
N GLY A 264 3.40 4.15 8.41
CA GLY A 264 4.38 5.24 8.37
C GLY A 264 4.02 6.41 9.27
N ILE A 265 2.75 6.84 9.24
CA ILE A 265 2.26 7.93 10.09
C ILE A 265 2.34 7.53 11.55
N LEU A 266 1.93 6.31 11.93
CA LEU A 266 2.01 5.85 13.32
C LEU A 266 3.44 5.90 13.84
N LEU A 267 4.39 5.34 13.09
CA LEU A 267 5.80 5.35 13.46
C LEU A 267 6.32 6.78 13.61
N LYS A 268 6.19 7.61 12.57
CA LYS A 268 6.80 8.94 12.58
C LYS A 268 6.12 9.89 13.55
N SER A 269 4.79 9.86 13.66
CA SER A 269 4.06 10.72 14.61
C SER A 269 4.35 10.36 16.05
N VAL A 270 4.35 9.08 16.43
CA VAL A 270 4.63 8.69 17.82
C VAL A 270 6.07 8.97 18.20
N LEU A 271 7.04 8.51 17.40
CA LEU A 271 8.46 8.68 17.71
C LEU A 271 8.89 10.15 17.70
N SER A 272 8.31 10.97 16.82
CA SER A 272 8.58 12.40 16.78
C SER A 272 7.90 13.17 17.91
N GLN A 273 6.58 13.05 18.04
CA GLN A 273 5.83 13.90 18.99
C GLN A 273 6.05 13.49 20.43
N ARG A 274 6.20 12.19 20.71
CA ARG A 274 6.33 11.69 22.08
C ARG A 274 7.76 11.44 22.52
N TYR A 275 8.61 10.97 21.61
CA TYR A 275 9.99 10.57 21.93
C TYR A 275 11.05 11.50 21.36
N ASN A 276 10.63 12.62 20.75
CA ASN A 276 11.51 13.68 20.26
C ASN A 276 12.59 13.19 19.28
N ILE A 277 12.30 12.14 18.51
CA ILE A 277 13.13 11.71 17.39
C ILE A 277 12.70 12.51 16.15
N PRO A 278 13.57 13.35 15.57
CA PRO A 278 13.26 14.07 14.34
C PRO A 278 12.73 13.12 13.25
N PRO A 279 11.64 13.47 12.52
CA PRO A 279 11.12 12.59 11.48
C PRO A 279 12.15 12.23 10.39
N SER A 280 13.17 13.08 10.18
CA SER A 280 14.28 12.86 9.22
C SER A 280 15.27 11.78 9.67
N GLN A 281 15.28 11.46 10.97
CA GLN A 281 16.05 10.37 11.55
C GLN A 281 15.26 9.05 11.58
N ILE A 282 13.96 9.06 11.26
CA ILE A 282 13.15 7.83 11.18
C ILE A 282 13.05 7.44 9.72
N TRP A 283 13.64 6.30 9.36
CA TRP A 283 13.64 5.82 7.98
C TRP A 283 12.85 4.53 7.86
N HIS A 284 11.70 4.62 7.18
CA HIS A 284 10.70 3.58 7.09
C HIS A 284 10.66 2.98 5.67
N VAL A 285 10.94 1.68 5.58
CA VAL A 285 10.80 0.88 4.36
C VAL A 285 9.53 0.06 4.41
N THR A 286 8.82 -0.05 3.29
CA THR A 286 7.75 -1.06 3.16
C THR A 286 8.07 -2.13 2.12
N ILE A 287 7.66 -3.36 2.41
CA ILE A 287 7.72 -4.51 1.50
C ILE A 287 6.32 -4.81 0.98
N MET A 288 6.09 -4.52 -0.30
CA MET A 288 4.75 -4.47 -0.90
C MET A 288 4.62 -5.37 -2.13
N PRO A 289 3.41 -5.85 -2.48
CA PRO A 289 3.21 -6.72 -3.64
C PRO A 289 3.09 -5.94 -4.95
N CYS A 290 3.32 -4.62 -4.96
CA CYS A 290 2.97 -3.74 -6.07
C CYS A 290 3.95 -2.58 -6.24
N PHE A 291 4.29 -2.24 -7.49
CA PHE A 291 5.09 -1.05 -7.80
C PHE A 291 4.33 0.26 -7.54
N ASP A 292 3.01 0.28 -7.72
CA ASP A 292 2.22 1.50 -7.51
C ASP A 292 2.24 1.96 -6.04
N LYS A 293 2.63 1.09 -5.09
CA LYS A 293 2.88 1.47 -3.69
C LYS A 293 4.08 2.40 -3.53
N LYS A 294 5.05 2.35 -4.45
CA LYS A 294 6.15 3.34 -4.56
C LYS A 294 5.62 4.72 -4.93
N LEU A 295 4.64 4.77 -5.84
CA LEU A 295 3.96 6.02 -6.21
C LEU A 295 3.13 6.56 -5.05
N GLU A 296 2.42 5.70 -4.33
CA GLU A 296 1.70 6.10 -3.11
C GLU A 296 2.64 6.74 -2.09
N ALA A 297 3.78 6.11 -1.79
CA ALA A 297 4.76 6.66 -0.85
C ALA A 297 5.34 8.03 -1.27
N SER A 298 5.28 8.35 -2.57
CA SER A 298 5.78 9.63 -3.11
C SER A 298 4.74 10.75 -3.13
N ARG A 299 3.52 10.51 -2.62
CA ARG A 299 2.43 11.50 -2.61
C ARG A 299 2.70 12.59 -1.57
N SER A 300 2.46 13.84 -1.94
CA SER A 300 2.80 15.00 -1.10
C SER A 300 1.92 15.12 0.16
N GLU A 301 0.70 14.59 0.11
CA GLU A 301 -0.20 14.50 1.26
C GLU A 301 0.13 13.34 2.22
N LEU A 302 1.07 12.46 1.86
CA LEU A 302 1.57 11.38 2.73
C LEU A 302 2.96 11.74 3.27
N THR A 303 3.00 12.89 3.92
CA THR A 303 4.19 13.48 4.52
C THR A 303 3.88 14.08 5.89
N THR A 304 4.92 14.44 6.63
CA THR A 304 4.83 15.14 7.91
C THR A 304 3.95 16.39 7.86
N ALA A 305 3.82 17.06 6.71
CA ALA A 305 2.96 18.24 6.58
C ALA A 305 1.48 17.94 6.87
N ALA A 306 1.03 16.69 6.74
CA ALA A 306 -0.37 16.31 6.98
C ALA A 306 -0.73 16.19 8.47
N TRP A 307 0.24 15.92 9.35
CA TRP A 307 -0.03 15.60 10.75
C TRP A 307 0.88 16.33 11.75
N LEU A 308 1.99 16.93 11.31
CA LEU A 308 2.90 17.67 12.19
C LEU A 308 2.36 19.09 12.43
N PRO A 309 2.02 19.47 13.68
CA PRO A 309 1.57 20.82 13.97
C PRO A 309 2.68 21.84 13.69
N ASN A 310 2.33 22.98 13.09
CA ASN A 310 3.27 24.08 12.82
C ASN A 310 4.49 23.68 11.98
N HIS A 311 4.31 22.80 10.99
CA HIS A 311 5.35 22.46 10.04
C HIS A 311 6.01 23.74 9.48
N ASP A 312 7.33 23.86 9.64
CA ASP A 312 8.09 24.97 9.09
C ASP A 312 8.01 24.90 7.55
N THR A 313 7.32 25.86 6.94
CA THR A 313 7.12 25.90 5.49
C THR A 313 8.41 26.15 4.73
N SER A 314 9.50 26.50 5.41
CA SER A 314 10.84 26.61 4.83
C SER A 314 11.57 25.26 4.69
N GLN A 315 11.11 24.22 5.37
CA GLN A 315 11.67 22.87 5.25
C GLN A 315 10.83 22.01 4.31
N ASN A 316 11.48 21.12 3.57
CA ASN A 316 10.76 20.14 2.76
C ASN A 316 10.08 19.12 3.68
N PRO A 317 8.81 18.78 3.43
CA PRO A 317 8.12 17.80 4.24
C PRO A 317 8.72 16.41 4.04
N ILE A 318 8.74 15.62 5.11
CA ILE A 318 9.36 14.31 5.14
C ILE A 318 8.29 13.27 4.86
N ARG A 319 8.56 12.33 3.95
CA ARG A 319 7.60 11.27 3.60
C ARG A 319 7.27 10.41 4.81
N ASP A 320 6.04 9.92 4.90
CA ASP A 320 5.66 8.94 5.93
C ASP A 320 6.29 7.56 5.68
N VAL A 321 6.56 7.26 4.40
CA VAL A 321 7.25 6.07 3.90
C VAL A 321 8.41 6.54 3.04
N ASP A 322 9.63 6.23 3.44
CA ASP A 322 10.83 6.75 2.77
C ASP A 322 11.18 5.93 1.52
N CYS A 323 10.99 4.62 1.58
CA CYS A 323 11.25 3.73 0.45
C CYS A 323 10.29 2.54 0.44
N VAL A 324 9.91 2.09 -0.76
CA VAL A 324 9.10 0.89 -0.94
C VAL A 324 9.87 -0.07 -1.82
N ILE A 325 9.99 -1.32 -1.38
CA ILE A 325 10.55 -2.42 -2.17
C ILE A 325 9.50 -3.51 -2.34
N THR A 326 9.64 -4.27 -3.42
CA THR A 326 8.73 -5.37 -3.74
C THR A 326 9.20 -6.71 -3.20
N ALA A 327 8.34 -7.74 -3.22
CA ALA A 327 8.72 -9.11 -2.86
C ALA A 327 9.94 -9.59 -3.70
N ARG A 328 9.99 -9.21 -4.98
CA ARG A 328 11.13 -9.47 -5.87
C ARG A 328 12.40 -8.75 -5.42
N GLU A 329 12.28 -7.49 -5.00
CA GLU A 329 13.42 -6.68 -4.54
C GLU A 329 13.99 -7.13 -3.19
N VAL A 330 13.21 -7.82 -2.35
CA VAL A 330 13.75 -8.48 -1.13
C VAL A 330 14.79 -9.54 -1.47
N LEU A 331 14.55 -10.32 -2.53
CA LEU A 331 15.51 -11.33 -2.99
C LEU A 331 16.77 -10.68 -3.59
N GLN A 332 16.59 -9.58 -4.32
CA GLN A 332 17.71 -8.80 -4.84
C GLN A 332 18.53 -8.16 -3.71
N LEU A 333 17.87 -7.69 -2.65
CA LEU A 333 18.52 -7.16 -1.44
C LEU A 333 19.40 -8.23 -0.77
N ALA A 334 18.86 -9.43 -0.57
CA ALA A 334 19.61 -10.55 0.00
C ALA A 334 20.81 -10.93 -0.88
N SER A 335 20.57 -11.13 -2.18
CA SER A 335 21.62 -11.47 -3.15
C SER A 335 22.73 -10.42 -3.23
N ALA A 336 22.39 -9.13 -3.20
CA ALA A 336 23.36 -8.03 -3.22
C ALA A 336 24.25 -7.97 -1.96
N ARG A 337 23.76 -8.48 -0.82
CA ARG A 337 24.56 -8.69 0.41
C ARG A 337 25.25 -10.05 0.47
N GLY A 338 25.16 -10.87 -0.58
CA GLY A 338 25.71 -12.22 -0.60
C GLY A 338 24.99 -13.20 0.34
N ILE A 339 23.75 -12.91 0.70
CA ILE A 339 22.92 -13.71 1.60
C ILE A 339 22.01 -14.59 0.74
N SER A 340 22.05 -15.90 0.95
CA SER A 340 21.03 -16.80 0.40
C SER A 340 19.76 -16.70 1.25
N PHE A 341 18.70 -16.15 0.68
CA PHE A 341 17.44 -15.94 1.38
C PHE A 341 16.88 -17.27 1.90
N SER A 342 16.97 -18.34 1.10
CA SER A 342 16.45 -19.66 1.47
C SER A 342 17.16 -20.31 2.67
N SER A 343 18.37 -19.86 2.99
CA SER A 343 19.17 -20.33 4.12
C SER A 343 18.89 -19.62 5.44
N LEU A 344 18.14 -18.51 5.42
CA LEU A 344 17.82 -17.76 6.62
C LEU A 344 16.93 -18.58 7.58
N PRO A 345 17.08 -18.37 8.90
CA PRO A 345 16.24 -19.06 9.88
C PRO A 345 14.75 -18.80 9.62
N ARG A 346 13.95 -19.85 9.77
CA ARG A 346 12.49 -19.81 9.63
C ARG A 346 11.76 -19.53 10.94
N THR A 347 12.51 -19.41 12.03
CA THR A 347 12.05 -19.10 13.37
C THR A 347 12.11 -17.58 13.62
N PRO A 348 11.26 -17.06 14.52
CA PRO A 348 11.34 -15.65 14.91
C PRO A 348 12.72 -15.30 15.48
N LEU A 349 13.05 -14.02 15.52
CA LEU A 349 14.19 -13.50 16.27
C LEU A 349 14.01 -13.81 17.75
N SER A 350 15.12 -13.98 18.48
CA SER A 350 15.01 -14.24 19.93
C SER A 350 14.47 -13.01 20.65
N ASP A 351 13.76 -13.22 21.76
CA ASP A 351 13.23 -12.11 22.56
C ASP A 351 14.33 -11.16 23.07
N SER A 352 15.54 -11.68 23.30
CA SER A 352 16.71 -10.86 23.66
C SER A 352 17.18 -9.92 22.55
N GLU A 353 16.85 -10.20 21.30
CA GLU A 353 17.18 -9.37 20.14
C GLU A 353 16.06 -8.37 19.81
N ARG A 354 14.86 -8.55 20.38
CA ARG A 354 13.73 -7.65 20.13
C ARG A 354 13.87 -6.36 20.95
N ILE A 355 13.97 -5.24 20.25
CA ILE A 355 13.81 -3.93 20.87
C ILE A 355 12.32 -3.64 21.04
N PRO A 356 11.81 -3.40 22.27
CA PRO A 356 10.40 -3.04 22.44
C PRO A 356 10.12 -1.65 21.85
N PHE A 357 8.94 -1.50 21.26
CA PHE A 357 8.41 -0.19 20.91
C PHE A 357 8.16 0.60 22.19
N PRO A 358 8.50 1.90 22.23
CA PRO A 358 8.64 2.61 23.51
C PRO A 358 7.32 2.93 24.22
N ASP A 359 6.18 2.81 23.54
CA ASP A 359 4.86 2.87 24.17
C ASP A 359 4.32 1.44 24.33
N PRO A 360 4.09 0.94 25.56
CA PRO A 360 3.70 -0.46 25.78
C PRO A 360 2.38 -0.87 25.13
N ARG A 361 1.40 0.05 25.01
CA ARG A 361 0.11 -0.26 24.37
C ARG A 361 0.29 -0.42 22.87
N LEU A 362 1.05 0.49 22.25
CA LEU A 362 1.37 0.39 20.82
C LEU A 362 2.35 -0.75 20.52
N ASP A 363 3.25 -1.10 21.44
CA ASP A 363 4.09 -2.29 21.32
C ASP A 363 3.26 -3.56 21.22
N ALA A 364 2.31 -3.74 22.15
CA ALA A 364 1.37 -4.88 22.12
C ALA A 364 0.48 -4.90 20.87
N PHE A 365 0.13 -3.72 20.33
CA PHE A 365 -0.65 -3.61 19.10
C PHE A 365 0.17 -3.95 17.84
N LEU A 366 1.42 -3.45 17.75
CA LEU A 366 2.31 -3.64 16.60
C LEU A 366 2.96 -5.02 16.57
N PHE A 367 3.19 -5.61 17.75
CA PHE A 367 3.82 -6.92 17.95
C PHE A 367 2.94 -7.80 18.83
N PRO A 368 1.75 -8.20 18.34
CA PRO A 368 0.88 -9.09 19.10
C PRO A 368 1.56 -10.46 19.30
N PRO A 369 1.28 -11.16 20.42
CA PRO A 369 1.90 -12.45 20.73
C PRO A 369 1.57 -13.53 19.69
N THR A 370 0.36 -13.48 19.14
CA THR A 370 -0.09 -14.32 18.02
C THR A 370 -0.20 -13.47 16.77
N ARG A 371 0.26 -14.00 15.63
CA ARG A 371 0.19 -13.28 14.36
C ARG A 371 -1.27 -13.04 13.97
N ARG A 372 -1.57 -11.85 13.47
CA ARG A 372 -2.93 -11.53 12.96
C ARG A 372 -3.24 -12.37 11.73
N LYS A 373 -4.34 -13.11 11.80
CA LYS A 373 -4.81 -13.98 10.71
C LYS A 373 -5.20 -13.13 9.48
N ASN A 374 -4.91 -13.66 8.30
CA ASN A 374 -5.53 -13.14 7.08
C ASN A 374 -7.02 -13.49 7.10
N GLN A 375 -7.86 -12.67 6.47
CA GLN A 375 -9.30 -12.94 6.42
C GLN A 375 -9.59 -14.20 5.57
N ASP A 376 -10.78 -14.76 5.74
CA ASP A 376 -11.26 -15.90 4.98
C ASP A 376 -11.12 -15.74 3.47
N THR A 377 -11.01 -16.85 2.75
CA THR A 377 -10.93 -16.89 1.27
C THR A 377 -12.04 -16.08 0.57
N VAL A 378 -13.23 -15.98 1.19
CA VAL A 378 -14.37 -15.19 0.72
C VAL A 378 -14.06 -13.69 0.67
N ALA A 379 -13.25 -13.19 1.62
CA ALA A 379 -12.81 -11.81 1.68
C ALA A 379 -11.89 -11.43 0.51
N GLY A 380 -11.25 -12.43 -0.13
CA GLY A 380 -10.25 -12.22 -1.16
C GLY A 380 -8.92 -11.71 -0.59
N SER A 381 -7.90 -11.67 -1.44
CA SER A 381 -6.52 -11.37 -1.03
C SER A 381 -6.17 -9.88 -1.00
N SER A 382 -7.17 -9.00 -1.15
CA SER A 382 -6.99 -7.54 -1.29
C SER A 382 -7.26 -6.76 0.01
N GLY A 383 -7.13 -7.43 1.15
CA GLY A 383 -7.22 -6.80 2.48
C GLY A 383 -8.58 -6.90 3.16
N GLY A 384 -9.65 -7.28 2.44
CA GLY A 384 -10.92 -7.69 3.04
C GLY A 384 -11.85 -6.55 3.50
N TYR A 385 -11.71 -5.37 2.91
CA TYR A 385 -12.51 -4.18 3.28
C TYR A 385 -14.00 -4.41 3.10
N LEU A 386 -14.42 -4.82 1.90
CA LEU A 386 -15.82 -5.07 1.62
C LEU A 386 -16.41 -6.18 2.49
N HIS A 387 -15.63 -7.23 2.75
CA HIS A 387 -16.08 -8.34 3.57
C HIS A 387 -16.30 -7.92 5.03
N HIS A 388 -15.37 -7.18 5.61
CA HIS A 388 -15.54 -6.63 6.96
C HIS A 388 -16.76 -5.72 7.04
N ILE A 389 -16.96 -4.82 6.08
CA ILE A 389 -18.16 -3.95 6.00
C ILE A 389 -19.44 -4.79 5.97
N LEU A 390 -19.51 -5.83 5.12
CA LEU A 390 -20.69 -6.71 5.03
C LEU A 390 -21.02 -7.34 6.38
N GLN A 391 -20.02 -7.86 7.07
CA GLN A 391 -20.22 -8.53 8.35
C GLN A 391 -20.55 -7.55 9.47
N THR A 392 -19.97 -6.35 9.47
CA THR A 392 -20.37 -5.28 10.39
C THR A 392 -21.85 -4.94 10.25
N TYR A 393 -22.35 -4.86 9.01
CA TYR A 393 -23.77 -4.61 8.80
C TYR A 393 -24.63 -5.83 9.15
N GLN A 394 -24.16 -7.05 8.87
CA GLN A 394 -24.88 -8.26 9.24
C GLN A 394 -25.01 -8.41 10.76
N SER A 395 -23.94 -8.16 11.53
CA SER A 395 -23.95 -8.26 13.00
C SER A 395 -24.90 -7.24 13.64
N ARG A 396 -24.98 -6.04 13.07
CA ARG A 396 -25.92 -4.97 13.50
C ARG A 396 -27.39 -5.26 13.13
N HIS A 397 -27.66 -6.24 12.26
CA HIS A 397 -29.01 -6.60 11.84
C HIS A 397 -29.25 -8.11 12.04
N PRO A 398 -29.48 -8.57 13.28
CA PRO A 398 -29.72 -9.98 13.57
C PRO A 398 -30.87 -10.56 12.74
N GLY A 399 -30.68 -11.77 12.19
CA GLY A 399 -31.63 -12.40 11.28
C GLY A 399 -31.52 -11.98 9.81
N SER A 400 -30.55 -11.11 9.48
CA SER A 400 -30.17 -10.84 8.09
C SER A 400 -29.22 -11.90 7.52
N SER A 401 -29.15 -11.98 6.19
CA SER A 401 -28.24 -12.87 5.46
C SER A 401 -27.49 -12.13 4.37
N ILE A 402 -26.28 -12.60 4.06
CA ILE A 402 -25.48 -12.08 2.94
C ILE A 402 -25.82 -12.91 1.70
N VAL A 403 -26.37 -12.26 0.69
CA VAL A 403 -26.62 -12.83 -0.64
C VAL A 403 -25.48 -12.43 -1.58
N VAL A 404 -24.94 -13.41 -2.31
CA VAL A 404 -23.83 -13.22 -3.24
C VAL A 404 -24.31 -13.46 -4.66
N GLU A 405 -24.16 -12.47 -5.53
CA GLU A 405 -24.51 -12.55 -6.94
C GLU A 405 -23.25 -12.44 -7.79
N LYS A 406 -22.93 -13.50 -8.53
CA LYS A 406 -21.78 -13.49 -9.43
C LYS A 406 -22.06 -12.55 -10.60
N GLY A 407 -21.14 -11.63 -10.84
CA GLY A 407 -21.20 -10.73 -11.98
C GLY A 407 -20.74 -11.40 -13.28
N ARG A 408 -20.28 -10.57 -14.22
CA ARG A 408 -19.92 -11.02 -15.57
C ARG A 408 -18.73 -12.00 -15.61
N ASN A 409 -17.83 -11.92 -14.63
CA ASN A 409 -16.67 -12.80 -14.47
C ASN A 409 -16.35 -12.94 -12.96
N ALA A 410 -15.33 -13.74 -12.64
CA ALA A 410 -14.94 -14.01 -11.25
C ALA A 410 -14.46 -12.75 -10.47
N ASP A 411 -14.03 -11.71 -11.19
CA ASP A 411 -13.53 -10.46 -10.63
C ASP A 411 -14.63 -9.39 -10.42
N VAL A 412 -15.89 -9.71 -10.76
CA VAL A 412 -17.05 -8.87 -10.46
C VAL A 412 -18.05 -9.67 -9.65
N VAL A 413 -18.31 -9.24 -8.42
CA VAL A 413 -19.25 -9.91 -7.51
C VAL A 413 -20.06 -8.86 -6.79
N GLU A 414 -21.37 -9.03 -6.74
CA GLU A 414 -22.28 -8.17 -5.97
C GLU A 414 -22.67 -8.88 -4.67
N TYR A 415 -22.79 -8.10 -3.61
CA TYR A 415 -23.15 -8.59 -2.29
C TYR A 415 -24.27 -7.74 -1.72
N SER A 416 -25.27 -8.40 -1.12
CA SER A 416 -26.40 -7.73 -0.49
C SER A 416 -26.61 -8.29 0.91
N VAL A 417 -26.69 -7.42 1.92
CA VAL A 417 -27.22 -7.78 3.24
C VAL A 417 -28.72 -7.61 3.19
N VAL A 418 -29.47 -8.70 3.35
CA VAL A 418 -30.93 -8.72 3.21
C VAL A 418 -31.60 -9.23 4.48
N GLN A 419 -32.73 -8.63 4.83
CA GLN A 419 -33.60 -9.08 5.92
C GLN A 419 -35.04 -9.19 5.38
N GLY A 420 -35.53 -10.42 5.21
CA GLY A 420 -36.80 -10.65 4.51
C GLY A 420 -36.74 -10.16 3.06
N SER A 421 -37.61 -9.20 2.71
CA SER A 421 -37.64 -8.56 1.38
C SER A 421 -36.84 -7.25 1.31
N GLU A 422 -36.31 -6.77 2.43
CA GLU A 422 -35.59 -5.49 2.50
C GLU A 422 -34.08 -5.69 2.27
N THR A 423 -33.49 -4.83 1.44
CA THR A 423 -32.04 -4.79 1.25
C THR A 423 -31.46 -3.70 2.15
N ILE A 424 -30.72 -4.10 3.18
CA ILE A 424 -30.09 -3.21 4.16
C ILE A 424 -28.86 -2.52 3.54
N LEU A 425 -28.05 -3.30 2.85
CA LEU A 425 -26.80 -2.84 2.27
C LEU A 425 -26.55 -3.55 0.95
N LYS A 426 -26.21 -2.80 -0.11
CA LYS A 426 -25.72 -3.35 -1.36
C LYS A 426 -24.28 -2.91 -1.58
N THR A 427 -23.39 -3.83 -1.91
CA THR A 427 -21.98 -3.56 -2.20
C THR A 427 -21.52 -4.38 -3.40
N ALA A 428 -20.35 -4.06 -3.95
CA ALA A 428 -19.79 -4.85 -5.05
C ALA A 428 -18.27 -4.86 -5.05
N ARG A 429 -17.68 -5.92 -5.61
CA ARG A 429 -16.25 -6.05 -5.89
C ARG A 429 -16.01 -5.90 -7.38
N TYR A 430 -15.03 -5.09 -7.77
CA TYR A 430 -14.59 -4.86 -9.15
C TYR A 430 -13.08 -4.91 -9.24
N TYR A 431 -12.54 -6.06 -9.63
CA TYR A 431 -11.10 -6.26 -9.81
C TYR A 431 -10.72 -6.23 -11.29
N GLY A 432 -9.52 -5.73 -11.61
CA GLY A 432 -9.00 -5.65 -12.97
C GLY A 432 -9.49 -4.42 -13.75
N PHE A 433 -8.58 -3.76 -14.48
CA PHE A 433 -8.88 -2.52 -15.22
C PHE A 433 -10.05 -2.60 -16.21
N ARG A 434 -10.27 -3.75 -16.84
CA ARG A 434 -11.41 -3.94 -17.75
C ARG A 434 -12.75 -3.76 -17.04
N ASN A 435 -12.87 -4.28 -15.82
CA ASN A 435 -14.06 -4.16 -15.00
C ASN A 435 -14.18 -2.75 -14.42
N ILE A 436 -13.07 -2.15 -14.00
CA ILE A 436 -12.99 -0.76 -13.53
C ILE A 436 -13.46 0.22 -14.61
N GLN A 437 -13.02 0.07 -15.85
CA GLN A 437 -13.46 0.91 -16.97
C GLN A 437 -14.98 0.87 -17.15
N ASN A 438 -15.62 -0.29 -16.93
CA ASN A 438 -17.07 -0.42 -17.00
C ASN A 438 -17.76 0.29 -15.81
N LEU A 439 -17.25 0.12 -14.60
CA LEU A 439 -17.72 0.82 -13.39
C LEU A 439 -17.70 2.34 -13.59
N VAL A 440 -16.55 2.88 -13.98
CA VAL A 440 -16.35 4.33 -14.13
C VAL A 440 -17.21 4.93 -15.23
N ARG A 441 -17.37 4.22 -16.37
CA ARG A 441 -18.29 4.65 -17.44
C ARG A 441 -19.74 4.77 -16.96
N ARG A 442 -20.17 3.96 -15.99
CA ARG A 442 -21.52 3.98 -15.41
C ARG A 442 -21.69 5.07 -14.35
N LEU A 443 -20.61 5.47 -13.66
CA LEU A 443 -20.60 6.59 -12.71
C LEU A 443 -20.61 7.97 -13.40
N LYS A 444 -20.27 8.04 -14.68
CA LYS A 444 -20.19 9.31 -15.43
C LYS A 444 -21.52 10.09 -15.38
N PRO A 445 -21.50 11.36 -14.93
CA PRO A 445 -22.70 12.21 -14.91
C PRO A 445 -23.37 12.32 -16.28
N ALA A 446 -24.70 12.38 -16.30
CA ALA A 446 -25.46 12.59 -17.52
C ALA A 446 -25.09 13.97 -18.11
N LYS A 447 -24.70 14.02 -19.39
CA LYS A 447 -24.46 15.30 -20.07
C LYS A 447 -25.78 16.06 -20.16
N VAL A 448 -25.86 17.20 -19.49
CA VAL A 448 -26.98 18.15 -19.66
C VAL A 448 -26.91 18.66 -21.10
N SER A 449 -27.94 18.36 -21.90
CA SER A 449 -28.04 18.81 -23.29
C SER A 449 -28.10 20.34 -23.33
N LYS A 450 -26.99 21.00 -23.70
CA LYS A 450 -26.94 22.45 -23.97
C LYS A 450 -27.60 22.78 -25.32
N LEU A 451 -28.86 22.40 -25.50
CA LEU A 451 -29.68 22.88 -26.62
C LEU A 451 -30.99 23.47 -26.09
N ALA A 452 -30.86 24.61 -25.40
CA ALA A 452 -31.95 25.54 -25.26
C ALA A 452 -32.00 26.38 -26.56
N GLY A 453 -32.98 26.14 -27.43
CA GLY A 453 -33.31 27.13 -28.47
C GLY A 453 -33.61 26.68 -29.90
N VAL A 454 -33.81 25.39 -30.21
CA VAL A 454 -34.28 25.01 -31.57
C VAL A 454 -35.56 24.18 -31.48
N ARG A 455 -36.70 24.85 -31.65
CA ARG A 455 -37.97 24.21 -32.04
C ARG A 455 -37.81 23.68 -33.46
N GLY A 456 -37.56 22.38 -33.61
CA GLY A 456 -37.51 21.72 -34.91
C GLY A 456 -37.52 20.20 -34.72
N GLY A 457 -38.69 19.60 -34.95
CA GLY A 457 -38.92 18.18 -34.69
C GLY A 457 -38.09 17.26 -35.57
N VAL A 458 -37.30 16.40 -34.92
CA VAL A 458 -37.05 15.03 -35.37
C VAL A 458 -37.09 14.15 -34.13
N SER A 459 -38.17 13.37 -33.99
CA SER A 459 -38.28 12.33 -32.98
C SER A 459 -37.26 11.23 -33.32
N ARG A 460 -36.07 11.29 -32.73
CA ARG A 460 -35.20 10.10 -32.63
C ARG A 460 -35.78 9.24 -31.52
N ARG A 461 -36.34 8.08 -31.90
CA ARG A 461 -36.67 6.99 -30.97
C ARG A 461 -35.49 6.78 -30.00
N PRO A 462 -35.72 6.73 -28.67
CA PRO A 462 -34.68 6.30 -27.76
C PRO A 462 -34.39 4.83 -28.07
N GLY A 463 -33.20 4.56 -28.61
CA GLY A 463 -32.68 3.21 -28.69
C GLY A 463 -32.54 2.65 -27.28
N ALA A 464 -33.34 1.62 -26.98
CA ALA A 464 -33.50 0.97 -25.69
C ALA A 464 -32.29 0.09 -25.30
N VAL A 465 -31.08 0.66 -25.22
CA VAL A 465 -29.87 -0.06 -24.80
C VAL A 465 -29.02 0.69 -23.74
N GLY A 466 -29.48 1.86 -23.27
CA GLY A 466 -28.64 2.73 -22.42
C GLY A 466 -29.18 3.08 -21.02
N ALA A 467 -30.44 2.80 -20.71
CA ALA A 467 -31.09 3.29 -19.47
C ALA A 467 -31.13 2.24 -18.36
N ALA A 468 -31.46 0.98 -18.67
CA ALA A 468 -31.66 -0.08 -17.67
C ALA A 468 -30.37 -0.50 -16.90
N GLY A 469 -29.17 -0.17 -17.40
CA GLY A 469 -27.90 -0.50 -16.75
C GLY A 469 -27.31 0.61 -15.87
N ARG A 470 -27.89 1.82 -15.88
CA ARG A 470 -27.39 2.96 -15.09
C ARG A 470 -27.93 3.01 -13.67
N GLU A 471 -29.10 2.42 -13.41
CA GLU A 471 -29.75 2.51 -12.11
C GLU A 471 -28.98 1.72 -11.01
N GLY A 472 -28.53 0.50 -11.30
CA GLY A 472 -27.98 -0.38 -10.25
C GLY A 472 -26.64 -0.02 -9.60
N ILE A 473 -25.84 0.93 -10.14
CA ILE A 473 -24.55 1.31 -9.50
C ILE A 473 -24.72 2.35 -8.39
N LYS A 474 -25.70 3.24 -8.54
CA LYS A 474 -25.96 4.28 -7.54
C LYS A 474 -26.54 3.71 -6.25
N ASP A 475 -27.08 2.49 -6.34
CA ASP A 475 -27.64 1.75 -5.22
C ASP A 475 -26.56 1.11 -4.33
N TYR A 476 -25.32 1.00 -4.82
CA TYR A 476 -24.24 0.49 -3.97
C TYR A 476 -23.87 1.53 -2.90
N ALA A 477 -23.74 1.06 -1.67
CA ALA A 477 -23.14 1.80 -0.58
C ALA A 477 -21.61 1.87 -0.74
N TYR A 478 -21.00 0.73 -1.07
CA TYR A 478 -19.55 0.58 -1.18
C TYR A 478 -19.18 -0.31 -2.36
N VAL A 479 -18.08 0.02 -3.04
CA VAL A 479 -17.50 -0.79 -4.11
C VAL A 479 -16.00 -0.98 -3.86
N GLU A 480 -15.59 -2.23 -3.74
CA GLU A 480 -14.18 -2.60 -3.64
C GLU A 480 -13.52 -2.63 -5.00
N VAL A 481 -12.51 -1.78 -5.19
CA VAL A 481 -11.85 -1.60 -6.48
C VAL A 481 -10.36 -1.94 -6.38
N MET A 482 -9.91 -2.89 -7.20
CA MET A 482 -8.50 -3.30 -7.28
C MET A 482 -8.04 -3.35 -8.73
N ALA A 483 -6.91 -2.72 -9.03
CA ALA A 483 -6.33 -2.66 -10.37
C ALA A 483 -5.96 -4.05 -10.94
N CYS A 484 -5.51 -4.96 -10.08
CA CYS A 484 -5.06 -6.29 -10.45
C CYS A 484 -6.24 -7.28 -10.41
N PRO A 485 -6.45 -8.10 -11.47
CA PRO A 485 -7.36 -9.25 -11.41
C PRO A 485 -6.93 -10.22 -10.29
N GLY A 486 -7.88 -10.78 -9.55
CA GLY A 486 -7.62 -11.64 -8.40
C GLY A 486 -7.12 -10.92 -7.14
N GLY A 487 -6.81 -9.62 -7.21
CA GLY A 487 -6.40 -8.83 -6.05
C GLY A 487 -4.88 -8.67 -5.89
N CYS A 488 -4.45 -8.33 -4.68
CA CYS A 488 -3.07 -7.94 -4.39
C CYS A 488 -2.05 -9.09 -4.49
N THR A 489 -2.47 -10.35 -4.36
CA THR A 489 -1.59 -11.53 -4.56
C THR A 489 -1.10 -11.67 -5.99
N ASN A 490 -1.81 -11.10 -6.96
CA ASN A 490 -1.40 -11.00 -8.37
C ASN A 490 -0.74 -9.64 -8.70
N GLY A 491 -0.32 -8.88 -7.68
CA GLY A 491 0.26 -7.56 -7.82
C GLY A 491 1.51 -7.53 -8.72
N GLY A 492 1.79 -6.34 -9.29
CA GLY A 492 2.91 -6.13 -10.20
C GLY A 492 4.29 -6.50 -9.62
N GLY A 493 4.48 -6.29 -8.31
CA GLY A 493 5.75 -6.51 -7.60
C GLY A 493 5.94 -7.92 -7.04
N GLN A 494 4.99 -8.83 -7.29
CA GLN A 494 5.10 -10.22 -6.87
C GLN A 494 6.06 -10.99 -7.78
N VAL A 495 6.68 -12.05 -7.26
CA VAL A 495 7.51 -12.95 -8.07
C VAL A 495 6.63 -13.62 -9.12
N LYS A 496 6.97 -13.47 -10.39
CA LYS A 496 6.18 -14.02 -11.50
C LYS A 496 6.53 -15.48 -11.73
N VAL A 497 5.57 -16.27 -12.23
CA VAL A 497 5.77 -17.70 -12.56
C VAL A 497 7.00 -17.92 -13.45
N THR A 498 7.26 -17.01 -14.38
CA THR A 498 8.43 -17.00 -15.28
C THR A 498 9.77 -16.85 -14.56
N GLU A 499 9.78 -16.29 -13.37
CA GLU A 499 10.98 -15.98 -12.58
C GLU A 499 11.24 -17.05 -11.50
N VAL A 500 10.24 -17.82 -11.11
CA VAL A 500 10.31 -18.75 -9.96
C VAL A 500 11.45 -19.75 -10.09
N GLU A 501 11.60 -20.39 -11.25
CA GLU A 501 12.67 -21.38 -11.46
C GLU A 501 14.05 -20.75 -11.41
N GLY A 502 14.21 -19.56 -11.99
CA GLY A 502 15.46 -18.80 -11.92
C GLY A 502 15.82 -18.38 -10.50
N VAL A 503 14.84 -17.92 -9.72
CA VAL A 503 15.01 -17.58 -8.30
C VAL A 503 15.40 -18.81 -7.48
N ARG A 504 14.70 -19.93 -7.64
CA ARG A 504 15.01 -21.18 -6.93
C ARG A 504 16.41 -21.69 -7.27
N ALA A 505 16.79 -21.64 -8.55
CA ALA A 505 18.11 -22.04 -9.00
C ALA A 505 19.22 -21.14 -8.42
N ALA A 506 19.01 -19.82 -8.40
CA ALA A 506 19.95 -18.86 -7.80
C ALA A 506 20.12 -19.09 -6.28
N GLU A 507 19.08 -19.58 -5.62
CA GLU A 507 19.06 -19.94 -4.21
C GLU A 507 19.54 -21.38 -3.93
N GLY A 508 20.07 -22.09 -4.94
CA GLY A 508 20.58 -23.45 -4.79
C GLY A 508 19.50 -24.52 -4.53
N ILE A 509 18.23 -24.20 -4.75
CA ILE A 509 17.09 -25.10 -4.60
C ILE A 509 16.92 -25.87 -5.92
N GLN A 510 17.35 -27.13 -5.95
CA GLN A 510 17.26 -27.98 -7.14
C GLN A 510 15.79 -28.23 -7.54
N SER A 511 15.47 -28.02 -8.81
CA SER A 511 14.22 -28.52 -9.41
C SER A 511 14.26 -30.04 -9.53
N THR A 512 13.15 -30.70 -9.22
CA THR A 512 13.01 -32.17 -9.28
C THR A 512 12.98 -32.75 -10.71
N ASN A 513 13.06 -31.92 -11.75
CA ASN A 513 13.12 -32.38 -13.14
C ASN A 513 14.32 -31.74 -13.85
N GLY A 514 15.31 -32.58 -14.19
CA GLY A 514 16.45 -32.20 -14.99
C GLY A 514 16.08 -31.90 -16.44
N ASP A 515 16.81 -30.97 -17.06
CA ASP A 515 16.92 -30.71 -18.49
C ASP A 515 15.62 -30.85 -19.31
N THR A 516 14.70 -29.90 -19.11
CA THR A 516 13.75 -29.54 -20.17
C THR A 516 13.75 -28.04 -20.35
N VAL A 517 13.95 -27.59 -21.59
CA VAL A 517 13.83 -26.19 -21.99
C VAL A 517 12.48 -25.66 -21.51
N VAL A 518 12.51 -24.72 -20.57
CA VAL A 518 11.33 -24.13 -19.94
C VAL A 518 10.53 -23.42 -21.02
N ALA A 519 9.44 -24.04 -21.46
CA ALA A 519 8.47 -23.36 -22.31
C ALA A 519 7.96 -22.13 -21.55
N LYS A 520 7.78 -20.99 -22.25
CA LYS A 520 7.20 -19.80 -21.60
C LYS A 520 5.86 -20.20 -20.96
N PRO A 521 5.69 -19.95 -19.65
CA PRO A 521 4.57 -20.51 -18.94
C PRO A 521 3.24 -20.05 -19.52
N GLY A 522 2.35 -21.01 -19.73
CA GLY A 522 1.03 -20.77 -20.31
C GLY A 522 0.06 -20.15 -19.30
N PRO A 523 -1.13 -19.70 -19.76
CA PRO A 523 -2.17 -19.16 -18.87
C PRO A 523 -2.58 -20.11 -17.73
N LYS A 524 -2.52 -21.42 -17.98
CA LYS A 524 -2.81 -22.44 -16.97
C LYS A 524 -1.78 -22.42 -15.84
N GLU A 525 -0.49 -22.39 -16.17
CA GLU A 525 0.60 -22.38 -15.18
C GLU A 525 0.62 -21.06 -14.39
N GLN A 526 0.29 -19.94 -15.03
CA GLN A 526 0.10 -18.67 -14.32
C GLN A 526 -1.05 -18.74 -13.30
N LYS A 527 -2.17 -19.37 -13.68
CA LYS A 527 -3.31 -19.56 -12.78
C LYS A 527 -2.96 -20.50 -11.61
N GLU A 528 -2.24 -21.58 -11.88
CA GLU A 528 -1.77 -22.51 -10.85
C GLU A 528 -0.74 -21.86 -9.91
N TRP A 529 0.14 -20.99 -10.45
CA TRP A 529 1.04 -20.18 -9.64
C TRP A 529 0.28 -19.23 -8.72
N LEU A 530 -0.68 -18.48 -9.27
CA LEU A 530 -1.49 -17.57 -8.46
C LEU A 530 -2.28 -18.32 -7.39
N ALA A 531 -2.82 -19.51 -7.71
CA ALA A 531 -3.50 -20.35 -6.73
C ALA A 531 -2.57 -20.77 -5.58
N ARG A 532 -1.29 -21.05 -5.86
CA ARG A 532 -0.28 -21.33 -4.81
C ARG A 532 0.04 -20.12 -3.95
N VAL A 533 0.10 -18.92 -4.55
CA VAL A 533 0.30 -17.68 -3.79
C VAL A 533 -0.92 -17.38 -2.92
N ASP A 534 -2.14 -17.56 -3.44
CA ASP A 534 -3.38 -17.43 -2.67
C ASP A 534 -3.45 -18.46 -1.55
N GLU A 535 -3.12 -19.73 -1.83
CA GLU A 535 -3.02 -20.79 -0.83
C GLU A 535 -2.07 -20.36 0.29
N ALA A 536 -0.85 -19.92 -0.02
CA ALA A 536 0.10 -19.43 0.99
C ALA A 536 -0.45 -18.22 1.77
N TYR A 537 -1.19 -17.32 1.12
CA TYR A 537 -1.81 -16.16 1.76
C TYR A 537 -2.87 -16.58 2.79
N PHE A 538 -3.68 -17.60 2.47
CA PHE A 538 -4.74 -18.07 3.36
C PHE A 538 -4.28 -19.16 4.33
N SER A 539 -3.22 -19.91 4.02
CA SER A 539 -2.71 -21.03 4.83
C SER A 539 -1.88 -20.61 6.04
N GLY A 540 -1.59 -19.31 6.20
CA GLY A 540 -0.97 -18.78 7.42
C GLY A 540 -1.76 -19.05 8.71
N SER A 541 -2.91 -19.73 8.62
CA SER A 541 -3.85 -20.04 9.69
C SER A 541 -3.77 -21.44 10.29
N ASP A 542 -3.14 -22.43 9.62
CA ASP A 542 -3.40 -23.85 9.95
C ASP A 542 -2.28 -24.54 10.72
N ASN A 543 -1.09 -23.93 10.86
CA ASN A 543 0.10 -24.56 11.44
C ASN A 543 0.58 -23.98 12.78
N GLU A 544 -0.16 -23.07 13.42
CA GLU A 544 0.18 -22.60 14.79
C GLU A 544 -0.39 -23.51 15.88
N SER A 545 -0.34 -24.83 15.67
CA SER A 545 -0.53 -25.82 16.72
C SER A 545 0.73 -26.66 16.89
N VAL A 546 1.40 -26.43 18.02
CA VAL A 546 2.42 -27.28 18.63
C VAL A 546 3.82 -27.19 18.00
N ASP A 547 4.75 -26.55 18.73
CA ASP A 547 6.03 -27.15 19.12
C ASP A 547 6.87 -26.15 19.95
N GLY A 548 7.20 -26.49 21.20
CA GLY A 548 8.46 -26.01 21.79
C GLY A 548 8.58 -25.88 23.31
N ASP A 549 7.57 -25.38 24.01
CA ASP A 549 7.65 -25.07 25.43
C ASP A 549 6.34 -25.38 26.13
N GLY A 550 6.43 -26.19 27.18
CA GLY A 550 5.30 -26.62 28.00
C GLY A 550 4.78 -25.52 28.91
N ASP A 551 4.51 -24.34 28.34
CA ASP A 551 3.87 -23.24 29.02
C ASP A 551 2.37 -23.28 28.70
N LEU A 552 1.60 -23.17 29.77
CA LEU A 552 0.13 -23.24 29.82
C LEU A 552 -0.50 -22.51 28.63
N GLU A 553 -1.61 -23.05 28.11
CA GLU A 553 -2.58 -22.29 27.31
C GLU A 553 -2.94 -21.00 28.05
N MET A 554 -2.16 -19.95 27.82
CA MET A 554 -2.45 -18.61 28.28
C MET A 554 -3.52 -18.11 27.33
N GLN A 555 -4.76 -18.12 27.81
CA GLN A 555 -5.90 -17.45 27.23
C GLN A 555 -5.46 -16.15 26.55
N ASP A 556 -5.91 -15.98 25.30
CA ASP A 556 -5.78 -14.79 24.46
C ASP A 556 -5.41 -13.55 25.29
N ALA A 557 -4.18 -13.07 25.11
CA ALA A 557 -3.61 -11.97 25.87
C ALA A 557 -4.61 -10.81 25.96
N SER A 558 -5.25 -10.69 27.13
CA SER A 558 -6.15 -9.63 27.55
C SER A 558 -7.17 -9.18 26.49
N ASN A 559 -8.20 -10.00 26.28
CA ASN A 559 -9.49 -9.55 25.77
C ASN A 559 -10.24 -8.63 26.77
N ASN A 560 -9.57 -8.19 27.84
CA ASN A 560 -10.10 -7.32 28.87
C ASN A 560 -9.69 -5.87 28.59
N GLY A 561 -10.67 -4.98 28.46
CA GLY A 561 -10.40 -3.55 28.46
C GLY A 561 -9.73 -3.09 29.75
N PRO A 562 -9.27 -1.83 29.82
CA PRO A 562 -8.65 -1.26 31.02
C PRO A 562 -9.52 -1.37 32.30
N ASN A 563 -10.81 -1.72 32.17
CA ASN A 563 -11.77 -1.95 33.25
C ASN A 563 -12.18 -3.42 33.47
N GLY A 564 -11.62 -4.40 32.75
CA GLY A 564 -12.00 -5.81 32.90
C GLY A 564 -13.22 -6.27 32.09
N ASP A 565 -13.72 -5.44 31.16
CA ASP A 565 -14.81 -5.82 30.25
C ASP A 565 -14.27 -6.66 29.08
N SER A 566 -14.93 -7.79 28.78
CA SER A 566 -14.58 -8.66 27.65
C SER A 566 -14.94 -8.00 26.32
N TYR A 567 -13.97 -7.83 25.42
CA TYR A 567 -14.15 -7.26 24.07
C TYR A 567 -14.91 -8.15 23.07
N ASP A 568 -15.44 -9.29 23.52
CA ASP A 568 -16.01 -10.34 22.66
C ASP A 568 -17.32 -9.94 21.97
N ASP A 569 -18.15 -9.12 22.61
CA ASP A 569 -19.50 -8.75 22.13
C ASP A 569 -19.49 -7.80 20.91
N ASP A 570 -18.36 -7.13 20.61
CA ASP A 570 -18.19 -6.19 19.48
C ASP A 570 -17.09 -6.64 18.49
N SER A 571 -16.80 -7.95 18.47
CA SER A 571 -15.79 -8.51 17.57
C SER A 571 -16.39 -8.94 16.22
N ILE A 572 -15.75 -8.56 15.13
CA ILE A 572 -16.14 -8.95 13.75
C ILE A 572 -14.92 -9.58 13.09
N ASN A 573 -15.02 -10.89 12.77
CA ASN A 573 -13.89 -11.69 12.27
C ASN A 573 -12.64 -11.62 13.16
N GLY A 574 -12.82 -11.70 14.49
CA GLY A 574 -11.70 -11.62 15.44
C GLY A 574 -11.09 -10.23 15.58
N ILE A 575 -11.69 -9.20 14.97
CA ILE A 575 -11.27 -7.80 15.12
C ILE A 575 -12.25 -7.12 16.08
N SER A 576 -11.78 -6.77 17.27
CA SER A 576 -12.57 -5.98 18.23
C SER A 576 -12.58 -4.51 17.81
N ARG A 577 -13.76 -3.99 17.49
CA ARG A 577 -13.93 -2.57 17.15
C ARG A 577 -13.59 -1.67 18.34
N ALA A 578 -14.03 -2.02 19.55
CA ALA A 578 -13.70 -1.28 20.77
C ALA A 578 -12.18 -1.20 21.04
N TYR A 579 -11.44 -2.32 20.89
CA TYR A 579 -9.98 -2.33 21.04
C TYR A 579 -9.29 -1.41 20.03
N ILE A 580 -9.68 -1.48 18.76
CA ILE A 580 -9.15 -0.61 17.71
C ILE A 580 -9.44 0.87 18.03
N TYR A 581 -10.63 1.19 18.51
CA TYR A 581 -10.97 2.55 18.94
C TYR A 581 -10.13 3.04 20.12
N ASP A 582 -9.83 2.18 21.09
CA ASP A 582 -8.93 2.51 22.21
C ASP A 582 -7.52 2.83 21.67
N ILE A 583 -6.97 1.98 20.80
CA ILE A 583 -5.65 2.20 20.18
C ILE A 583 -5.61 3.51 19.39
N LEU A 584 -6.61 3.79 18.56
CA LEU A 584 -6.68 5.04 17.78
C LEU A 584 -6.85 6.28 18.67
N SER A 585 -7.58 6.16 19.78
CA SER A 585 -7.74 7.22 20.78
C SER A 585 -6.44 7.48 21.53
N HIS A 586 -5.76 6.42 21.95
CA HIS A 586 -4.46 6.49 22.59
C HIS A 586 -3.43 7.12 21.65
N TRP A 587 -3.34 6.66 20.40
CA TRP A 587 -2.44 7.23 19.39
C TRP A 587 -2.67 8.74 19.18
N SER A 588 -3.92 9.15 19.00
CA SER A 588 -4.27 10.58 18.88
C SER A 588 -3.91 11.37 20.14
N ALA A 589 -4.19 10.84 21.33
CA ALA A 589 -3.92 11.50 22.60
C ALA A 589 -2.42 11.71 22.85
N ILE A 590 -1.60 10.71 22.54
CA ILE A 590 -0.15 10.75 22.84
C ILE A 590 0.64 11.57 21.82
N THR A 591 0.09 11.79 20.64
CA THR A 591 0.70 12.62 19.59
C THR A 591 0.14 14.04 19.57
N GLY A 592 -1.06 14.25 20.14
CA GLY A 592 -1.80 15.51 20.02
C GLY A 592 -2.39 15.74 18.63
N VAL A 593 -2.30 14.75 17.72
CA VAL A 593 -2.82 14.86 16.35
C VAL A 593 -4.25 14.36 16.30
N PRO A 594 -5.20 15.10 15.70
CA PRO A 594 -6.57 14.64 15.52
C PRO A 594 -6.65 13.31 14.75
N LYS A 595 -7.55 12.42 15.17
CA LYS A 595 -7.79 11.13 14.49
C LYS A 595 -8.08 11.31 12.99
N GLN A 596 -8.76 12.40 12.61
CA GLN A 596 -9.10 12.69 11.23
C GLN A 596 -7.84 12.84 10.37
N ASP A 597 -6.86 13.59 10.86
CA ASP A 597 -5.60 13.86 10.16
C ASP A 597 -4.68 12.63 10.14
N LEU A 598 -4.79 11.76 11.15
CA LEU A 598 -4.09 10.47 11.18
C LEU A 598 -4.67 9.50 10.14
N LEU A 599 -5.99 9.31 10.13
CA LEU A 599 -6.65 8.24 9.37
C LEU A 599 -6.97 8.60 7.92
N TYR A 600 -7.34 9.84 7.65
CA TYR A 600 -7.91 10.24 6.37
C TYR A 600 -6.98 11.16 5.58
N THR A 601 -7.13 11.16 4.27
CA THR A 601 -6.36 11.96 3.33
C THR A 601 -7.30 12.66 2.35
N SER A 602 -6.82 13.71 1.70
CA SER A 602 -7.49 14.26 0.52
C SER A 602 -6.92 13.61 -0.75
N PHE A 603 -7.75 13.53 -1.79
CA PHE A 603 -7.30 13.21 -3.15
C PHE A 603 -7.49 14.46 -3.98
N ARG A 604 -6.55 14.73 -4.87
CA ARG A 604 -6.57 15.93 -5.70
C ARG A 604 -6.76 15.55 -7.16
N ALA A 605 -7.52 16.35 -7.90
CA ALA A 605 -7.53 16.26 -9.35
C ALA A 605 -6.13 16.61 -9.89
N VAL A 606 -5.54 15.71 -10.68
CA VAL A 606 -4.28 16.00 -11.38
C VAL A 606 -4.63 16.71 -12.67
N GLU A 607 -4.41 18.03 -12.72
CA GLU A 607 -4.50 18.76 -13.99
C GLU A 607 -3.34 18.33 -14.91
N SER A 608 -3.64 17.60 -15.99
CA SER A 608 -2.62 17.31 -16.99
C SER A 608 -2.32 18.57 -17.79
N ASP A 609 -1.08 19.06 -17.75
CA ASP A 609 -0.64 20.17 -18.60
C ASP A 609 -0.36 19.76 -20.07
N VAL A 610 -0.59 18.48 -20.40
CA VAL A 610 -0.41 17.94 -21.74
C VAL A 610 -1.45 18.54 -22.70
N GLY A 611 -1.05 19.56 -23.44
CA GLY A 611 -1.87 20.22 -24.47
C GLY A 611 -2.21 21.69 -24.19
N LYS A 612 -1.80 22.26 -23.06
CA LYS A 612 -1.85 23.72 -22.83
C LYS A 612 -0.71 24.40 -23.62
N LYS A 613 -0.93 25.61 -24.15
CA LYS A 613 0.03 26.34 -24.98
C LYS A 613 1.39 26.46 -24.27
N LYS A 614 2.50 26.27 -25.01
CA LYS A 614 3.89 26.31 -24.53
C LYS A 614 4.10 27.45 -23.52
N GLN A 615 4.21 27.10 -22.23
CA GLN A 615 4.81 27.97 -21.21
C GLN A 615 6.29 28.14 -21.53
N SER A 616 6.87 29.27 -21.13
CA SER A 616 8.29 29.54 -21.35
C SER A 616 9.15 28.49 -20.63
N ASP A 617 10.33 28.16 -21.17
CA ASP A 617 11.22 27.17 -20.53
C ASP A 617 11.60 27.57 -19.10
N VAL A 618 11.58 28.85 -18.77
CA VAL A 618 11.81 29.38 -17.41
C VAL A 618 10.64 29.05 -16.47
N GLU A 619 9.39 29.18 -16.94
CA GLU A 619 8.20 28.77 -16.18
C GLU A 619 8.06 27.25 -16.10
N ARG A 620 8.53 26.51 -17.10
CA ARG A 620 8.58 25.04 -17.08
C ARG A 620 9.59 24.53 -16.06
N VAL A 621 10.75 25.17 -15.94
CA VAL A 621 11.77 24.86 -14.94
C VAL A 621 11.32 25.31 -13.55
N ALA A 622 10.64 26.45 -13.40
CA ALA A 622 10.08 26.89 -12.12
C ALA A 622 8.87 26.03 -11.66
N GLY A 623 8.03 25.58 -12.60
CA GLY A 623 6.92 24.65 -12.34
C GLY A 623 7.39 23.23 -12.01
N LEU A 624 8.48 22.78 -12.64
CA LEU A 624 9.20 21.59 -12.20
C LEU A 624 9.78 21.80 -10.81
N ALA A 625 10.44 22.92 -10.52
CA ALA A 625 10.97 23.22 -9.18
C ALA A 625 9.90 23.27 -8.06
N THR A 626 8.64 23.58 -8.40
CA THR A 626 7.52 23.62 -7.45
C THR A 626 6.82 22.25 -7.30
N SER A 627 6.86 21.40 -8.34
CA SER A 627 6.38 20.00 -8.29
C SER A 627 7.46 18.99 -7.88
N LEU A 628 8.72 19.43 -7.80
CA LEU A 628 9.88 18.76 -7.21
C LEU A 628 9.96 18.93 -5.68
N GLY A 629 8.87 19.31 -5.02
CA GLY A 629 8.76 19.55 -3.56
C GLY A 629 8.72 18.30 -2.68
N GLY A 630 9.42 17.23 -3.07
CA GLY A 630 9.80 16.11 -2.22
C GLY A 630 11.23 15.77 -2.62
N GLY A 631 12.19 16.19 -1.80
CA GLY A 631 13.59 16.41 -2.19
C GLY A 631 14.27 15.34 -3.03
N TRP A 632 15.23 15.81 -3.83
CA TRP A 632 16.45 15.08 -4.15
C TRP A 632 17.07 14.48 -2.89
#